data_AF-A0A2J7RKD0-F1
#
_entry.id   AF-A0A2J7RKD0-F1
#
_cell.length_a   1.000
_cell.length_b   1.000
_cell.length_c   1.000
_cell.angle_alpha   90.00
_cell.angle_beta   90.00
_cell.angle_gamma   90.00
#
_symmetry.space_group_name_H-M   'P 1'
#
loop_
_entity.id
_entity.type
_entity.pdbx_description
1 polymer ?
#
loop_
_entity_poly.entity_id
_entity_poly.type
_entity_poly.pdbx_seq_one_letter_code
_entity_poly.pdbx_strand_id
1 'polypeptide(L)'
;ILEALGEVLRRTPKVELPHLKSYRLLGGALIYICADQQSGQWLIRAIDNHRLQSGTRLKATDARNLPKPVKVALRTRDKIAQNQEELLKWIADLNPGLHTENWRVLDKQSESKGQRLILFIDRDSYTIIQRTGYKIFTGLSQGTVKVLDDPEVRRRAEPVTDTVSSNSVSEEEGDDVPSPSDDRSKMDQGTSSHGSRSEIEEGHKMEVDTSSIGRDHEISSDQPAPQ
;
A
#
# COMPACT_ATOMS: atom_id res chain seq x y z
N ILE A 1 4.04 20.04 -5.19
CA ILE A 1 2.64 20.17 -5.68
C ILE A 1 2.01 21.47 -5.20
N LEU A 2 1.94 21.72 -3.89
CA LEU A 2 1.34 22.96 -3.35
C LEU A 2 2.00 24.23 -3.89
N GLU A 3 3.33 24.25 -4.03
CA GLU A 3 4.05 25.37 -4.64
C GLU A 3 3.63 25.62 -6.09
N ALA A 4 3.54 24.57 -6.91
CA ALA A 4 3.11 24.66 -8.30
C ALA A 4 1.69 25.22 -8.40
N LEU A 5 0.78 24.77 -7.52
CA LEU A 5 -0.57 25.33 -7.47
C LEU A 5 -0.55 26.80 -7.00
N GLY A 6 0.26 27.13 -6.01
CA GLY A 6 0.42 28.51 -5.54
C GLY A 6 0.92 29.45 -6.66
N GLU A 7 1.81 28.99 -7.52
CA GLU A 7 2.27 29.73 -8.69
C GLU A 7 1.13 29.96 -9.70
N VAL A 8 0.36 28.91 -10.00
CA VAL A 8 -0.79 29.00 -10.92
C VAL A 8 -1.83 29.98 -10.37
N LEU A 9 -2.17 29.89 -9.08
CA LEU A 9 -3.13 30.79 -8.43
C LEU A 9 -2.66 32.25 -8.47
N ARG A 10 -1.36 32.51 -8.24
CA ARG A 10 -0.79 33.87 -8.29
C ARG A 10 -0.85 34.51 -9.67
N ARG A 11 -0.86 33.71 -10.75
CA ARG A 11 -0.98 34.19 -12.14
C ARG A 11 -2.41 34.30 -12.64
N THR A 12 -3.37 33.76 -11.91
CA THR A 12 -4.77 33.70 -12.34
C THR A 12 -5.48 35.02 -12.01
N PRO A 13 -6.19 35.65 -12.96
CA PRO A 13 -7.01 36.82 -12.68
C PRO A 13 -8.01 36.56 -11.56
N LYS A 14 -8.25 37.54 -10.68
CA LYS A 14 -9.11 37.37 -9.50
C LYS A 14 -10.52 36.88 -9.82
N VAL A 15 -11.07 37.29 -10.97
CA VAL A 15 -12.43 36.92 -11.44
C VAL A 15 -12.52 35.43 -11.81
N GLU A 16 -11.39 34.77 -12.05
CA GLU A 16 -11.30 33.38 -12.49
C GLU A 16 -10.75 32.43 -11.42
N LEU A 17 -10.55 32.91 -10.18
CA LEU A 17 -10.02 32.09 -9.10
C LEU A 17 -11.05 31.04 -8.66
N PRO A 18 -10.64 29.77 -8.49
CA PRO A 18 -11.54 28.72 -8.03
C PRO A 18 -11.92 28.92 -6.56
N HIS A 19 -13.13 28.51 -6.20
CA HIS A 19 -13.55 28.43 -4.81
C HIS A 19 -13.16 27.05 -4.24
N LEU A 20 -12.08 27.02 -3.47
CA LEU A 20 -11.56 25.82 -2.81
C LEU A 20 -11.93 25.86 -1.32
N LYS A 21 -12.69 24.87 -0.84
CA LYS A 21 -13.14 24.78 0.56
C LYS A 21 -12.03 24.27 1.48
N SER A 22 -11.35 23.20 1.07
CA SER A 22 -10.26 22.59 1.83
C SER A 22 -9.47 21.61 0.96
N TYR A 23 -8.36 21.08 1.49
CA TYR A 23 -7.61 20.00 0.87
C TYR A 23 -7.16 18.96 1.89
N ARG A 24 -6.83 17.77 1.40
CA ARG A 24 -6.19 16.70 2.19
C ARG A 24 -5.21 15.89 1.34
N LEU A 25 -4.22 15.29 2.00
CA LEU A 25 -3.31 14.34 1.38
C LEU A 25 -3.80 12.92 1.65
N LEU A 26 -4.01 12.15 0.59
CA LEU A 26 -4.48 10.76 0.70
C LEU A 26 -3.83 9.91 -0.39
N GLY A 27 -3.18 8.81 -0.01
CA GLY A 27 -2.59 7.87 -0.97
C GLY A 27 -1.50 8.47 -1.87
N GLY A 28 -0.85 9.57 -1.45
CA GLY A 28 0.10 10.32 -2.29
C GLY A 28 -0.55 11.31 -3.26
N ALA A 29 -1.88 11.41 -3.30
CA ALA A 29 -2.59 12.43 -4.02
C ALA A 29 -2.96 13.63 -3.12
N LEU A 30 -2.99 14.82 -3.71
CA LEU A 30 -3.54 16.03 -3.11
C LEU A 30 -4.98 16.18 -3.57
N ILE A 31 -5.94 16.01 -2.65
CA ILE A 31 -7.38 16.05 -2.94
C ILE A 31 -7.95 17.39 -2.46
N TYR A 32 -8.51 18.17 -3.38
CA TYR A 32 -9.24 19.40 -3.08
C TYR A 32 -10.74 19.15 -2.98
N ILE A 33 -11.38 19.75 -1.97
CA ILE A 33 -12.83 19.90 -1.90
C ILE A 33 -13.17 21.25 -2.52
N CYS A 34 -13.81 21.23 -3.68
CA CYS A 34 -14.23 22.43 -4.41
C CYS A 34 -15.62 22.88 -3.94
N ALA A 35 -15.92 24.18 -4.03
CA ALA A 35 -17.25 24.68 -3.69
C ALA A 35 -18.31 24.26 -4.72
N ASP A 36 -17.89 24.16 -5.98
CA ASP A 36 -18.73 23.86 -7.14
C ASP A 36 -17.94 23.06 -8.19
N GLN A 37 -18.66 22.53 -9.19
CA GLN A 37 -18.07 21.76 -10.29
C GLN A 37 -17.14 22.63 -11.16
N GLN A 38 -17.44 23.92 -11.32
CA GLN A 38 -16.64 24.84 -12.13
C GLN A 38 -15.23 25.00 -11.56
N SER A 39 -15.11 25.17 -10.25
CA SER A 39 -13.84 25.25 -9.52
C SER A 39 -13.02 23.96 -9.65
N GLY A 40 -13.68 22.80 -9.63
CA GLY A 40 -13.03 21.51 -9.88
C GLY A 40 -12.50 21.37 -11.30
N GLN A 41 -13.31 21.75 -12.29
CA GLN A 41 -12.90 21.74 -13.70
C GLN A 41 -11.77 22.72 -13.98
N TRP A 42 -11.81 23.90 -13.36
CA TRP A 42 -10.72 24.86 -13.41
C TRP A 42 -9.44 24.25 -12.87
N LEU A 43 -9.48 23.61 -11.69
CA LEU A 43 -8.30 23.01 -11.08
C LEU A 43 -7.67 21.94 -11.98
N ILE A 44 -8.50 21.09 -12.58
CA ILE A 44 -8.04 20.08 -13.54
C ILE A 44 -7.33 20.76 -14.71
N ARG A 45 -7.96 21.73 -15.38
CA ARG A 45 -7.36 22.42 -16.54
C ARG A 45 -6.08 23.16 -16.19
N ALA A 46 -6.02 23.77 -15.02
CA ALA A 46 -4.93 24.64 -14.61
C ALA A 46 -3.66 23.87 -14.23
N ILE A 47 -3.80 22.64 -13.71
CA ILE A 47 -2.66 21.87 -13.19
C ILE A 47 -2.41 20.54 -13.92
N ASP A 48 -3.33 20.05 -14.76
CA ASP A 48 -3.10 18.82 -15.53
C ASP A 48 -1.88 18.97 -16.45
N ASN A 49 -1.03 17.95 -16.46
CA ASN A 49 0.26 17.92 -17.17
C ASN A 49 1.27 19.00 -16.74
N HIS A 50 1.03 19.73 -15.65
CA HIS A 50 1.99 20.71 -15.13
C HIS A 50 3.29 20.01 -14.74
N ARG A 51 4.42 20.52 -15.23
CA ARG A 51 5.74 19.93 -15.01
C ARG A 51 6.37 20.54 -13.75
N LEU A 52 6.63 19.70 -12.77
CA LEU A 52 7.40 20.08 -11.58
C LEU A 52 8.88 20.31 -11.93
N GLN A 53 9.60 20.99 -11.05
CA GLN A 53 11.05 21.19 -11.18
C GLN A 53 11.83 19.87 -11.24
N SER A 54 11.32 18.81 -10.61
CA SER A 54 11.86 17.45 -10.71
C SER A 54 11.73 16.81 -12.10
N GLY A 55 11.02 17.47 -13.03
CA GLY A 55 10.67 16.91 -14.35
C GLY A 55 9.40 16.07 -14.35
N THR A 56 8.88 15.67 -13.18
CA THR A 56 7.64 14.91 -13.04
C THR A 56 6.44 15.73 -13.53
N ARG A 57 5.54 15.09 -14.28
CA ARG A 57 4.28 15.70 -14.70
C ARG A 57 3.15 15.37 -13.74
N LEU A 58 2.40 16.39 -13.34
CA LEU A 58 1.20 16.21 -12.55
C LEU A 58 0.05 15.70 -13.42
N LYS A 59 -0.78 14.83 -12.84
CA LYS A 59 -2.08 14.45 -13.41
C LYS A 59 -3.18 14.98 -12.50
N ALA A 60 -4.12 15.70 -13.07
CA ALA A 60 -5.31 16.18 -12.36
C ALA A 60 -6.54 15.44 -12.87
N THR A 61 -7.39 14.97 -11.96
CA THR A 61 -8.60 14.22 -12.28
C THR A 61 -9.60 14.34 -11.14
N ASP A 62 -10.85 13.94 -11.41
CA ASP A 62 -11.84 13.70 -10.36
C ASP A 62 -11.31 12.71 -9.31
N ALA A 63 -11.56 12.99 -8.03
CA ALA A 63 -11.10 12.18 -6.92
C ALA A 63 -11.57 10.71 -6.99
N ARG A 64 -12.73 10.44 -7.61
CA ARG A 64 -13.28 9.09 -7.81
C ARG A 64 -12.40 8.23 -8.73
N ASN A 65 -11.68 8.88 -9.63
CA ASN A 65 -10.80 8.28 -10.63
C ASN A 65 -9.35 8.15 -10.12
N LEU A 66 -9.05 8.60 -8.90
CA LEU A 66 -7.71 8.41 -8.34
C LEU A 66 -7.40 6.91 -8.20
N PRO A 67 -6.14 6.51 -8.45
CA PRO A 67 -5.70 5.16 -8.15
C PRO A 67 -6.04 4.79 -6.72
N LYS A 68 -6.72 3.65 -6.61
CA LYS A 68 -6.98 2.83 -5.42
C LYS A 68 -5.77 2.00 -4.94
N PRO A 69 -4.66 2.47 -4.32
CA PRO A 69 -3.60 1.53 -3.94
C PRO A 69 -4.03 0.59 -2.81
N VAL A 70 -3.49 -0.63 -2.77
CA VAL A 70 -3.67 -1.55 -1.63
C VAL A 70 -2.58 -1.25 -0.62
N LYS A 71 -2.93 -1.12 0.66
CA LYS A 71 -1.92 -1.08 1.72
C LYS A 71 -1.56 -2.49 2.12
N VAL A 72 -0.28 -2.83 2.05
CA VAL A 72 0.22 -4.16 2.43
C VAL A 72 1.43 -4.07 3.36
N ALA A 73 1.68 -5.15 4.10
CA ALA A 73 2.93 -5.40 4.80
C ALA A 73 3.68 -6.53 4.08
N LEU A 74 4.86 -6.23 3.57
CA LEU A 74 5.81 -7.23 3.06
C LEU A 74 6.80 -7.58 4.17
N ARG A 75 6.89 -8.85 4.53
CA ARG A 75 7.98 -9.38 5.37
C ARG A 75 8.92 -10.19 4.51
N THR A 76 10.20 -9.87 4.55
CA THR A 76 11.25 -10.63 3.87
C THR A 76 12.40 -10.91 4.82
N ARG A 77 13.09 -12.03 4.60
CA ARG A 77 14.34 -12.37 5.28
C ARG A 77 15.56 -11.78 4.57
N ASP A 78 15.37 -11.22 3.38
CA ASP A 78 16.46 -10.62 2.62
C ASP A 78 17.02 -9.42 3.38
N LYS A 79 18.33 -9.48 3.63
CA LYS A 79 19.13 -8.43 4.26
C LYS A 79 20.26 -7.97 3.33
N ILE A 80 20.27 -8.46 2.09
CA ILE A 80 21.36 -8.30 1.14
C ILE A 80 21.20 -7.00 0.38
N ALA A 81 19.96 -6.65 -0.01
CA ALA A 81 19.67 -5.37 -0.63
C ALA A 81 20.14 -4.23 0.30
N GLN A 82 21.07 -3.41 -0.22
CA GLN A 82 21.69 -2.32 0.54
C GLN A 82 20.70 -1.18 0.79
N ASN A 83 19.76 -0.99 -0.14
CA ASN A 83 18.72 0.01 -0.03
C ASN A 83 17.37 -0.50 -0.55
N GLN A 84 16.34 0.33 -0.35
CA GLN A 84 14.97 0.00 -0.70
C GLN A 84 14.72 -0.07 -2.21
N GLU A 85 15.37 0.80 -2.98
CA GLU A 85 15.20 0.88 -4.43
C GLU A 85 15.76 -0.37 -5.10
N GLU A 86 16.90 -0.86 -4.62
CA GLU A 86 17.50 -2.12 -5.03
C GLU A 86 16.58 -3.31 -4.71
N LEU A 87 16.01 -3.36 -3.50
CA LEU A 87 15.09 -4.42 -3.12
C LEU A 87 13.84 -4.45 -4.02
N LEU A 88 13.24 -3.28 -4.29
CA LEU A 88 12.08 -3.19 -5.17
C LEU A 88 12.44 -3.61 -6.60
N LYS A 89 13.62 -3.23 -7.09
CA LYS A 89 14.11 -3.68 -8.39
C LYS A 89 14.25 -5.21 -8.45
N TRP A 90 14.85 -5.85 -7.45
CA TRP A 90 14.92 -7.31 -7.41
C TRP A 90 13.54 -7.96 -7.36
N ILE A 91 12.58 -7.36 -6.63
CA ILE A 91 11.20 -7.86 -6.62
C ILE A 91 10.58 -7.78 -8.02
N ALA A 92 10.78 -6.69 -8.77
CA ALA A 92 10.30 -6.61 -10.15
C ALA A 92 10.96 -7.65 -11.05
N ASP A 93 12.29 -7.78 -10.99
CA ASP A 93 13.06 -8.69 -11.84
C ASP A 93 12.70 -10.17 -11.58
N LEU A 94 12.44 -10.54 -10.32
CA LEU A 94 12.17 -11.92 -9.90
C LEU A 94 10.68 -12.32 -9.98
N ASN A 95 9.77 -11.35 -10.11
CA ASN A 95 8.33 -11.62 -10.13
C ASN A 95 7.68 -10.90 -11.33
N PRO A 96 7.71 -11.52 -12.53
CA PRO A 96 7.15 -10.92 -13.73
C PRO A 96 5.72 -10.43 -13.56
N GLY A 97 5.47 -9.20 -13.99
CA GLY A 97 4.17 -8.53 -13.91
C GLY A 97 3.96 -7.68 -12.66
N LEU A 98 4.85 -7.73 -11.65
CA LEU A 98 4.80 -6.75 -10.56
C LEU A 98 5.38 -5.41 -11.00
N HIS A 99 4.57 -4.36 -10.87
CA HIS A 99 4.92 -2.98 -11.25
C HIS A 99 5.48 -2.21 -10.05
N THR A 100 6.64 -2.64 -9.54
CA THR A 100 7.22 -2.06 -8.31
C THR A 100 7.58 -0.58 -8.43
N GLU A 101 7.74 -0.07 -9.64
CA GLU A 101 7.90 1.35 -9.96
C GLU A 101 6.69 2.20 -9.54
N ASN A 102 5.50 1.59 -9.44
CA ASN A 102 4.27 2.22 -8.97
C ASN A 102 4.05 2.04 -7.47
N TRP A 103 4.94 1.29 -6.80
CA TRP A 103 4.81 1.04 -5.37
C TRP A 103 5.41 2.19 -4.57
N ARG A 104 4.82 2.46 -3.41
CA ARG A 104 5.32 3.47 -2.48
C ARG A 104 5.58 2.85 -1.13
N VAL A 105 6.81 2.98 -0.65
CA VAL A 105 7.16 2.57 0.71
C VAL A 105 6.75 3.67 1.69
N LEU A 106 5.99 3.27 2.71
CA LEU A 106 5.43 4.13 3.74
C LEU A 106 6.20 4.01 5.05
N ASP A 107 6.70 2.82 5.35
CA ASP A 107 7.47 2.53 6.56
C ASP A 107 8.38 1.33 6.31
N LYS A 108 9.52 1.30 7.01
CA LYS A 108 10.49 0.21 7.00
C LYS A 108 10.94 -0.05 8.42
N GLN A 109 10.85 -1.31 8.84
CA GLN A 109 11.30 -1.77 10.15
C GLN A 109 12.23 -2.95 9.97
N SER A 110 13.42 -2.85 10.57
CA SER A 110 14.32 -4.00 10.70
C SER A 110 13.79 -4.92 11.79
N GLU A 111 13.65 -6.21 11.48
CA GLU A 111 13.26 -7.25 12.44
C GLU A 111 14.44 -8.21 12.65
N SER A 112 14.49 -8.94 13.77
CA SER A 112 15.59 -9.87 14.04
C SER A 112 15.80 -10.89 12.90
N LYS A 113 14.71 -11.35 12.30
CA LYS A 113 14.69 -12.34 11.22
C LYS A 113 14.66 -11.74 9.79
N GLY A 114 14.79 -10.42 9.63
CA GLY A 114 14.68 -9.80 8.31
C GLY A 114 14.26 -8.34 8.35
N GLN A 115 13.36 -7.95 7.46
CA GLN A 115 12.78 -6.62 7.43
C GLN A 115 11.30 -6.68 7.07
N ARG A 116 10.56 -5.68 7.57
CA ARG A 116 9.16 -5.46 7.26
C ARG A 116 9.00 -4.11 6.58
N LEU A 117 8.34 -4.10 5.44
CA LEU A 117 8.00 -2.90 4.69
C LEU A 117 6.48 -2.71 4.71
N ILE A 118 6.04 -1.48 4.92
CA ILE A 118 4.66 -1.07 4.69
C ILE A 118 4.62 -0.38 3.33
N LEU A 119 3.78 -0.88 2.45
CA LEU A 119 3.74 -0.48 1.05
C LEU A 119 2.32 -0.04 0.67
N PHE A 120 2.23 0.95 -0.20
CA PHE A 120 1.13 1.04 -1.16
C PHE A 120 1.56 0.36 -2.45
N ILE A 121 0.72 -0.54 -2.95
CA ILE A 121 0.92 -1.24 -4.22
C ILE A 121 -0.25 -0.97 -5.17
N ASP A 122 0.01 -1.01 -6.47
CA ASP A 122 -1.03 -0.92 -7.50
C ASP A 122 -1.90 -2.20 -7.54
N ARG A 123 -3.04 -2.10 -8.21
CA ARG A 123 -4.05 -3.17 -8.23
C ARG A 123 -3.68 -4.37 -9.08
N ASP A 124 -2.90 -4.15 -10.13
CA ASP A 124 -2.47 -5.23 -11.02
C ASP A 124 -1.44 -6.09 -10.30
N SER A 125 -0.45 -5.46 -9.66
CA SER A 125 0.50 -6.12 -8.75
C SER A 125 -0.20 -6.87 -7.62
N TYR A 126 -1.21 -6.28 -6.98
CA TYR A 126 -1.98 -6.95 -5.94
C TYR A 126 -2.66 -8.23 -6.44
N THR A 127 -3.27 -8.16 -7.62
CA THR A 127 -3.94 -9.32 -8.23
C THR A 127 -2.96 -10.45 -8.51
N ILE A 128 -1.74 -10.12 -8.95
CA ILE A 128 -0.67 -11.11 -9.15
C ILE A 128 -0.23 -11.71 -7.81
N ILE A 129 0.04 -10.90 -6.80
CA ILE A 129 0.41 -11.36 -5.45
C ILE A 129 -0.67 -12.28 -4.86
N GLN A 130 -1.95 -11.98 -5.09
CA GLN A 130 -3.04 -12.84 -4.64
C GLN A 130 -3.00 -14.21 -5.33
N ARG A 131 -2.71 -14.25 -6.64
CA ARG A 131 -2.56 -15.51 -7.40
C ARG A 131 -1.38 -16.35 -6.96
N THR A 132 -0.32 -15.73 -6.42
CA THR A 132 0.85 -16.44 -5.88
C THR A 132 0.68 -16.87 -4.41
N GLY A 133 -0.54 -16.80 -3.86
CA GLY A 133 -0.80 -17.14 -2.46
C GLY A 133 -0.13 -16.20 -1.48
N TYR A 134 0.03 -14.93 -1.86
CA TYR A 134 0.67 -13.87 -1.06
C TYR A 134 2.15 -14.14 -0.72
N LYS A 135 2.84 -14.93 -1.54
CA LYS A 135 4.28 -15.15 -1.47
C LYS A 135 4.94 -14.62 -2.73
N ILE A 136 6.04 -13.88 -2.59
CA ILE A 136 6.81 -13.33 -3.71
C ILE A 136 8.30 -13.48 -3.45
N PHE A 137 9.12 -13.54 -4.49
CA PHE A 137 10.58 -13.54 -4.36
C PHE A 137 11.09 -12.13 -4.05
N THR A 138 12.10 -12.01 -3.18
CA THR A 138 12.58 -10.71 -2.64
C THR A 138 14.11 -10.62 -2.62
N GLY A 139 14.77 -11.27 -3.56
CA GLY A 139 16.22 -11.52 -3.56
C GLY A 139 16.48 -13.01 -3.37
N LEU A 140 17.32 -13.38 -2.40
CA LEU A 140 17.67 -14.79 -2.13
C LEU A 140 16.64 -15.52 -1.24
N SER A 141 15.47 -14.91 -1.01
CA SER A 141 14.41 -15.49 -0.20
C SER A 141 13.02 -15.11 -0.70
N GLN A 142 12.02 -15.89 -0.28
CA GLN A 142 10.62 -15.50 -0.44
C GLN A 142 10.17 -14.62 0.72
N GLY A 143 9.48 -13.54 0.36
CA GLY A 143 8.73 -12.70 1.27
C GLY A 143 7.26 -13.07 1.31
N THR A 144 6.62 -12.77 2.44
CA THR A 144 5.17 -12.92 2.64
C THR A 144 4.50 -11.56 2.65
N VAL A 145 3.42 -11.42 1.90
CA VAL A 145 2.61 -10.21 1.84
C VAL A 145 1.36 -10.39 2.71
N LYS A 146 1.02 -9.37 3.50
CA LYS A 146 -0.25 -9.31 4.24
C LYS A 146 -1.00 -8.04 3.87
N VAL A 147 -2.27 -8.16 3.54
CA VAL A 147 -3.13 -7.00 3.28
C VAL A 147 -3.43 -6.28 4.59
N LEU A 148 -3.25 -4.96 4.60
CA LEU A 148 -3.55 -4.09 5.75
C LEU A 148 -4.79 -3.23 5.50
N ASP A 149 -4.99 -2.75 4.27
CA ASP A 149 -6.17 -1.98 3.86
C ASP A 149 -6.44 -2.19 2.37
N ASP A 150 -7.68 -2.57 2.05
CA ASP A 150 -8.18 -2.72 0.69
C ASP A 150 -9.35 -1.75 0.48
N PRO A 151 -9.15 -0.65 -0.28
CA PRO A 151 -10.19 0.35 -0.53
C PRO A 151 -11.39 -0.13 -1.39
N GLU A 152 -11.31 -1.27 -2.08
CA GLU A 152 -12.46 -1.85 -2.77
C GLU A 152 -13.32 -2.68 -1.80
N VAL A 153 -12.68 -3.46 -0.93
CA VAL A 153 -13.39 -4.23 0.11
C VAL A 153 -14.08 -3.29 1.09
N ARG A 154 -13.40 -2.21 1.51
CA ARG A 154 -13.98 -1.22 2.43
C ARG A 154 -15.24 -0.57 1.87
N ARG A 155 -15.26 -0.25 0.57
CA ARG A 155 -16.43 0.36 -0.09
C ARG A 155 -17.63 -0.57 -0.21
N ARG A 156 -17.42 -1.89 -0.27
CA ARG A 156 -18.51 -2.87 -0.27
C ARG A 156 -19.10 -3.12 1.11
N ALA A 157 -18.37 -2.78 2.17
CA ALA A 157 -18.77 -3.00 3.55
C ALA A 157 -19.52 -1.81 4.18
N GLU A 158 -19.57 -0.64 3.53
CA GLU A 158 -20.32 0.52 4.03
C GLU A 158 -21.81 0.40 3.66
N PRO A 159 -22.73 0.33 4.65
CA PRO A 159 -24.16 0.34 4.38
C PRO A 159 -24.57 1.71 3.82
N VAL A 160 -25.25 1.70 2.67
CA VAL A 160 -25.83 2.89 2.04
C VAL A 160 -26.97 3.38 2.94
N THR A 161 -26.69 4.36 3.81
CA THR A 161 -27.75 5.16 4.42
C THR A 161 -28.16 6.24 3.43
N ASP A 162 -29.03 5.87 2.48
CA ASP A 162 -29.79 6.84 1.69
C ASP A 162 -30.83 7.51 2.60
N THR A 163 -30.43 8.56 3.30
CA THR A 163 -31.40 9.47 3.93
C THR A 163 -31.78 10.53 2.91
N VAL A 164 -32.69 10.16 2.00
CA VAL A 164 -33.53 11.14 1.32
C VAL A 164 -34.43 11.76 2.39
N SER A 165 -34.02 12.92 2.91
CA SER A 165 -34.83 13.71 3.83
C SER A 165 -35.97 14.35 3.03
N SER A 166 -37.09 13.63 2.95
CA SER A 166 -38.41 14.19 2.66
C SER A 166 -39.20 14.19 3.97
N ASN A 167 -39.07 15.25 4.76
CA ASN A 167 -39.97 15.45 5.90
C ASN A 167 -41.24 16.13 5.43
N SER A 168 -42.30 15.32 5.29
CA SER A 168 -43.69 15.76 5.37
C SER A 168 -44.24 15.35 6.75
N VAL A 169 -44.92 16.31 7.37
CA VAL A 169 -45.72 16.32 8.62
C VAL A 169 -46.40 14.97 8.91
N SER A 170 -46.47 14.47 10.16
CA SER A 170 -47.62 14.65 11.07
C SER A 170 -47.34 14.14 12.49
N GLU A 171 -47.99 14.82 13.43
CA GLU A 171 -48.11 14.56 14.87
C GLU A 171 -48.95 13.31 15.18
N GLU A 172 -48.70 12.71 16.35
CA GLU A 172 -49.60 12.00 17.30
C GLU A 172 -48.69 11.14 18.22
N GLU A 173 -48.47 11.50 19.49
CA GLU A 173 -49.32 11.18 20.66
C GLU A 173 -49.40 9.65 20.83
N GLY A 174 -48.81 8.99 21.83
CA GLY A 174 -48.80 9.25 23.27
C GLY A 174 -49.40 8.00 23.94
N ASP A 175 -48.72 7.46 24.97
CA ASP A 175 -49.06 6.25 25.75
C ASP A 175 -48.91 4.89 25.00
N ASP A 176 -48.40 3.80 25.59
CA ASP A 176 -48.59 3.28 26.95
C ASP A 176 -47.36 2.46 27.41
N VAL A 177 -47.34 2.15 28.71
CA VAL A 177 -46.25 1.67 29.58
C VAL A 177 -46.24 0.10 29.62
N PRO A 178 -45.61 -0.64 30.56
CA PRO A 178 -44.37 -1.38 30.32
C PRO A 178 -44.38 -2.90 30.65
N SER A 179 -43.22 -3.54 30.38
CA SER A 179 -42.60 -4.64 31.17
C SER A 179 -43.25 -6.04 31.09
N PRO A 180 -42.66 -7.06 31.74
CA PRO A 180 -41.37 -7.69 31.49
C PRO A 180 -41.61 -9.21 31.23
N SER A 181 -40.61 -10.06 30.97
CA SER A 181 -40.00 -10.94 31.99
C SER A 181 -39.15 -11.97 31.25
N ASP A 182 -37.97 -12.23 31.80
CA ASP A 182 -37.37 -13.55 32.07
C ASP A 182 -37.66 -14.73 31.12
N ASP A 183 -36.61 -15.42 30.64
CA ASP A 183 -36.16 -16.59 31.39
C ASP A 183 -34.78 -17.11 30.92
N ARG A 184 -34.17 -17.80 31.87
CA ARG A 184 -32.82 -18.33 31.98
C ARG A 184 -32.54 -19.53 31.07
N SER A 185 -31.24 -19.85 31.08
CA SER A 185 -30.64 -21.20 31.11
C SER A 185 -30.12 -21.73 29.76
N LYS A 186 -29.06 -22.54 29.67
CA LYS A 186 -27.95 -22.96 30.53
C LYS A 186 -27.24 -24.07 29.73
N MET A 187 -25.89 -24.01 29.60
CA MET A 187 -24.99 -25.16 29.28
C MET A 187 -25.30 -25.92 27.96
N ASP A 188 -24.44 -26.73 27.35
CA ASP A 188 -23.23 -27.39 27.79
C ASP A 188 -22.30 -27.67 26.58
N GLN A 189 -21.11 -28.16 26.95
CA GLN A 189 -19.92 -28.50 26.18
C GLN A 189 -20.11 -29.55 25.07
N GLY A 190 -19.15 -29.60 24.14
CA GLY A 190 -19.00 -30.73 23.22
C GLY A 190 -17.82 -30.59 22.26
N THR A 191 -16.67 -31.09 22.67
CA THR A 191 -15.45 -31.30 21.90
C THR A 191 -15.65 -32.19 20.67
N SER A 192 -14.90 -31.96 19.58
CA SER A 192 -14.35 -33.07 18.79
C SER A 192 -13.17 -32.64 17.92
N SER A 193 -12.12 -33.46 17.98
CA SER A 193 -10.86 -33.39 17.23
C SER A 193 -10.97 -34.11 15.88
N HIS A 194 -10.17 -33.69 14.90
CA HIS A 194 -9.48 -34.50 13.86
C HIS A 194 -8.80 -33.45 12.93
N GLY A 195 -7.50 -33.43 12.63
CA GLY A 195 -6.48 -34.48 12.62
C GLY A 195 -6.26 -34.96 11.19
N SER A 196 -5.28 -34.38 10.48
CA SER A 196 -4.51 -34.88 9.31
C SER A 196 -4.19 -33.74 8.33
N ARG A 197 -3.13 -33.71 7.54
CA ARG A 197 -1.83 -34.38 7.46
C ARG A 197 -1.14 -33.75 6.22
N SER A 198 0.12 -33.38 6.39
CA SER A 198 1.19 -33.11 5.41
C SER A 198 0.86 -32.99 3.91
N GLU A 199 1.25 -31.86 3.32
CA GLU A 199 1.84 -31.81 1.98
C GLU A 199 3.24 -31.19 2.11
N ILE A 200 4.24 -31.94 1.66
CA ILE A 200 5.64 -31.57 1.62
C ILE A 200 5.86 -30.99 0.23
N GLU A 201 6.02 -29.67 0.13
CA GLU A 201 6.56 -29.04 -1.09
C GLU A 201 8.07 -29.32 -1.14
N GLU A 202 8.50 -30.15 -2.08
CA GLU A 202 9.90 -30.31 -2.47
C GLU A 202 10.42 -29.01 -3.07
N GLY A 203 10.97 -28.15 -2.21
CA GLY A 203 11.88 -27.10 -2.66
C GLY A 203 13.18 -27.74 -3.15
N HIS A 204 13.56 -27.48 -4.40
CA HIS A 204 14.88 -27.82 -4.93
C HIS A 204 15.95 -27.14 -4.05
N LYS A 205 16.55 -27.91 -3.14
CA LYS A 205 17.65 -27.47 -2.28
C LYS A 205 18.94 -27.55 -3.10
N MET A 206 19.40 -26.41 -3.62
CA MET A 206 20.79 -26.31 -4.07
C MET A 206 21.67 -25.99 -2.86
N GLU A 207 22.48 -26.95 -2.43
CA GLU A 207 23.59 -26.70 -1.52
C GLU A 207 24.76 -26.14 -2.33
N VAL A 208 25.14 -24.89 -2.03
CA VAL A 208 26.39 -24.32 -2.53
C VAL A 208 27.47 -24.74 -1.54
N ASP A 209 28.30 -25.71 -1.95
CA ASP A 209 29.44 -26.16 -1.17
C ASP A 209 30.54 -25.09 -1.23
N THR A 210 30.84 -24.46 -0.10
CA THR A 210 31.94 -23.48 0.00
C THR A 210 33.28 -24.14 0.32
N SER A 211 33.39 -25.46 0.24
CA SER A 211 34.66 -26.18 0.48
C SER A 211 35.55 -26.25 -0.76
N SER A 212 36.09 -25.11 -1.20
CA SER A 212 37.34 -25.04 -1.98
C SER A 212 37.90 -23.62 -1.99
N ILE A 213 38.41 -23.18 -0.84
CA ILE A 213 39.52 -22.22 -0.80
C ILE A 213 40.67 -22.95 -0.11
N GLY A 214 41.36 -23.75 -0.92
CA GLY A 214 42.64 -24.34 -0.57
C GLY A 214 43.70 -23.25 -0.45
N ARG A 215 44.50 -23.36 0.61
CA ARG A 215 45.60 -22.47 0.94
C ARG A 215 46.85 -22.78 0.09
N ASP A 216 47.78 -21.83 0.21
CA ASP A 216 49.24 -21.97 0.08
C ASP A 216 49.86 -21.79 -1.31
N HIS A 217 50.41 -20.59 -1.52
CA HIS A 217 51.75 -20.45 -2.08
C HIS A 217 52.52 -19.38 -1.28
N GLU A 218 53.37 -19.85 -0.37
CA GLU A 218 54.56 -19.12 0.05
C GLU A 218 55.44 -18.89 -1.19
N ILE A 219 55.78 -17.64 -1.47
CA ILE A 219 56.99 -17.29 -2.22
C ILE A 219 57.73 -16.25 -1.40
N SER A 220 58.76 -16.75 -0.71
CA SER A 220 59.87 -15.98 -0.17
C SER A 220 60.68 -15.39 -1.34
N SER A 221 60.99 -14.09 -1.27
CA SER A 221 62.14 -13.52 -1.95
C SER A 221 62.60 -12.26 -1.21
N ASP A 222 63.77 -12.39 -0.60
CA ASP A 222 64.68 -11.34 -0.17
C ASP A 222 64.84 -10.24 -1.23
N GLN A 223 65.03 -8.98 -0.81
CA GLN A 223 66.16 -8.13 -1.23
C GLN A 223 66.18 -6.75 -0.49
N PRO A 224 67.33 -6.01 -0.49
CA PRO A 224 67.90 -5.38 0.70
C PRO A 224 67.70 -3.86 0.85
N ALA A 225 68.25 -3.35 1.97
CA ALA A 225 68.17 -2.01 2.55
C ALA A 225 68.63 -0.83 1.66
N PRO A 226 68.13 0.40 1.93
CA PRO A 226 68.47 1.59 1.16
C PRO A 226 69.78 2.25 1.62
N GLN A 227 70.45 2.92 0.68
CA GLN A 227 71.46 3.95 0.96
C GLN A 227 70.82 5.34 1.00
#